data_AF-A0A673U7K3-F1
#
_entry.id   AF-A0A673U7K3-F1
#
_cell.length_a   1.000
_cell.length_b   1.000
_cell.length_c   1.000
_cell.angle_alpha   90.00
_cell.angle_beta   90.00
_cell.angle_gamma   90.00
#
_symmetry.space_group_name_H-M   'P 1'
#
loop_
_entity.id
_entity.type
_entity.pdbx_description
1 polymer ?
#
loop_
_entity_poly.entity_id
_entity_poly.type
_entity_poly.pdbx_seq_one_letter_code
_entity_poly.pdbx_strand_id
1 'polypeptide(L)'
;MDEEYDVIVLGTGLTAFWARRRSPTRPEPLLHDSVPPTPPTRPPPIIRTLRPHSIPPTFCAHSGADPVGPLPWRGSSSSVWVSEPALWLGTHRECILSGIMSVNGKKVLHMDRNPYYGGESSSITPLEELYKRFQLLEGPPETMGRGRDWNVDLIPKFLMANGQLVKMLLYTEVTRYLDFKVVEGSFVYKGGKIYKVPSTETEALASNLMGMFEKRRFRKFLVFVANFDENDPKTFEGVDPQSTSMRDVYRKFDLGQDVIDFTGHALALYRTDDYLDQPCLETINRIKLYSESLARYGKSPYLYPLYGLGELPQGFARLSAIYGGTYMLNKPVDDIIMENGKVVGVKSEGEVARCKQLICDPSYIPDRVRKAGQVIRIICILSHPIKNTNDANSCQIIIPQNQVNRKSDIYVCMISYAHNVAAQGKYIAIASTTVETAEPEKEVEPALELLEPIDQKFVAISDLYEPIDDGSESQVFCSCSYDATTHFETTCNDIKDIYKRMAGSAFDFENMKRKQNDVFGEADQ
;
A
#
# COMPACT_ATOMS: atom_id res chain seq x y z
N MET A 1 18.85 22.52 -23.09
CA MET A 1 17.50 23.07 -23.33
C MET A 1 16.90 23.16 -21.95
N ASP A 2 16.59 24.36 -21.49
CA ASP A 2 16.36 24.57 -20.07
C ASP A 2 14.87 24.35 -19.79
N GLU A 3 14.51 23.08 -19.62
CA GLU A 3 13.15 22.70 -19.27
C GLU A 3 12.87 23.06 -17.80
N GLU A 4 12.01 24.06 -17.62
CA GLU A 4 11.39 24.37 -16.34
C GLU A 4 10.24 23.40 -16.07
N TYR A 5 10.12 22.96 -14.82
CA TYR A 5 9.04 22.14 -14.28
C TYR A 5 8.37 22.88 -13.12
N ASP A 6 7.10 22.61 -12.84
CA ASP A 6 6.47 23.16 -11.63
C ASP A 6 7.00 22.43 -10.39
N VAL A 7 7.04 21.10 -10.46
CA VAL A 7 7.41 20.21 -9.36
C VAL A 7 8.40 19.17 -9.86
N ILE A 8 9.52 19.01 -9.16
CA ILE A 8 10.35 17.80 -9.25
C ILE A 8 10.00 16.88 -8.07
N VAL A 9 9.99 15.58 -8.30
CA VAL A 9 9.70 14.55 -7.29
C VAL A 9 10.84 13.53 -7.27
N LEU A 10 11.43 13.29 -6.11
CA LEU A 10 12.54 12.35 -5.92
C LEU A 10 12.10 11.18 -5.03
N GLY A 11 11.83 10.04 -5.66
CA GLY A 11 11.53 8.78 -4.98
C GLY A 11 12.75 7.86 -4.94
N THR A 12 12.75 6.88 -4.05
CA THR A 12 13.70 5.77 -4.07
C THR A 12 13.10 4.50 -4.68
N GLY A 13 13.98 3.58 -5.04
CA GLY A 13 13.70 2.25 -5.56
C GLY A 13 14.68 1.24 -4.97
N LEU A 14 14.54 -0.04 -5.44
CA LEU A 14 15.85 -2.59 -5.67
C LEU A 14 15.84 -3.55 -6.94
N THR A 15 16.96 -3.55 -7.69
CA THR A 15 17.24 -4.35 -8.89
C THR A 15 16.49 -5.68 -9.01
N ALA A 16 15.72 -5.81 -10.09
CA ALA A 16 15.21 -7.07 -10.60
C ALA A 16 15.57 -7.20 -12.09
N PHE A 17 16.42 -8.17 -12.45
CA PHE A 17 16.81 -8.41 -13.85
C PHE A 17 15.77 -9.29 -14.56
N TRP A 18 15.32 -8.87 -15.75
CA TRP A 18 14.43 -9.68 -16.60
C TRP A 18 14.94 -9.87 -18.02
N ALA A 19 14.86 -11.11 -18.50
CA ALA A 19 15.34 -11.53 -19.82
C ALA A 19 14.24 -11.45 -20.90
N ARG A 20 14.63 -11.01 -22.10
CA ARG A 20 13.75 -10.84 -23.28
C ARG A 20 12.94 -12.10 -23.62
N ARG A 21 11.67 -11.90 -23.99
CA ARG A 21 10.93 -12.77 -24.92
C ARG A 21 10.63 -11.98 -26.20
N ARG A 22 10.79 -12.61 -27.37
CA ARG A 22 10.27 -12.09 -28.66
C ARG A 22 8.85 -12.62 -28.89
N SER A 23 7.98 -11.80 -29.44
CA SER A 23 6.67 -12.20 -29.97
C SER A 23 6.77 -12.61 -31.44
N PRO A 24 6.05 -13.65 -31.91
CA PRO A 24 5.93 -13.97 -33.32
C PRO A 24 4.87 -13.10 -34.02
N THR A 25 4.99 -12.95 -35.34
CA THR A 25 4.06 -12.19 -36.20
C THR A 25 2.78 -12.98 -36.55
N ARG A 26 1.70 -12.26 -36.90
CA ARG A 26 0.44 -12.85 -37.37
C ARG A 26 0.50 -13.26 -38.86
N PRO A 27 -0.19 -14.34 -39.27
CA PRO A 27 -0.65 -14.55 -40.65
C PRO A 27 -2.05 -13.94 -40.91
N GLU A 28 -2.43 -13.84 -42.18
CA GLU A 28 -3.74 -13.38 -42.67
C GLU A 28 -4.76 -14.54 -42.85
N PRO A 29 -6.08 -14.25 -43.00
CA PRO A 29 -7.15 -15.26 -42.98
C PRO A 29 -7.57 -15.81 -44.35
N LEU A 30 -8.25 -16.97 -44.34
CA LEU A 30 -8.99 -17.54 -45.47
C LEU A 30 -10.40 -18.02 -45.01
N LEU A 31 -11.36 -18.07 -45.94
CA LEU A 31 -12.77 -18.40 -45.68
C LEU A 31 -13.10 -19.90 -45.90
N HIS A 32 -14.12 -20.42 -45.21
CA HIS A 32 -15.37 -20.96 -45.83
C HIS A 32 -16.35 -21.55 -44.77
N ASP A 33 -17.65 -21.26 -44.94
CA ASP A 33 -18.87 -22.12 -44.89
C ASP A 33 -18.91 -23.48 -44.12
N SER A 34 -20.04 -23.97 -43.57
CA SER A 34 -21.40 -23.43 -43.29
C SER A 34 -22.30 -24.46 -42.52
N VAL A 35 -23.58 -24.12 -42.22
CA VAL A 35 -24.75 -24.97 -41.77
C VAL A 35 -24.97 -25.23 -40.24
N PRO A 36 -26.23 -25.15 -39.69
CA PRO A 36 -26.57 -25.25 -38.24
C PRO A 36 -27.44 -26.50 -37.86
N PRO A 37 -27.96 -26.72 -36.61
CA PRO A 37 -29.26 -26.12 -36.16
C PRO A 37 -29.60 -25.99 -34.63
N THR A 38 -30.28 -24.88 -34.26
CA THR A 38 -31.40 -24.74 -33.25
C THR A 38 -31.16 -25.11 -31.73
N PRO A 39 -32.16 -25.08 -30.79
CA PRO A 39 -32.22 -24.02 -29.76
C PRO A 39 -32.22 -24.47 -28.26
N PRO A 40 -32.07 -23.55 -27.28
CA PRO A 40 -31.77 -23.89 -25.87
C PRO A 40 -32.94 -23.81 -24.86
N THR A 41 -32.75 -24.43 -23.68
CA THR A 41 -33.53 -24.20 -22.44
C THR A 41 -32.70 -23.45 -21.38
N ARG A 42 -33.34 -22.73 -20.45
CA ARG A 42 -32.69 -21.82 -19.48
C ARG A 42 -32.77 -22.29 -18.01
N PRO A 43 -31.65 -22.21 -17.27
CA PRO A 43 -31.60 -21.90 -15.83
C PRO A 43 -31.10 -20.45 -15.55
N PRO A 44 -31.00 -20.00 -14.29
CA PRO A 44 -30.70 -18.60 -13.90
C PRO A 44 -29.25 -18.14 -14.13
N PRO A 45 -28.95 -16.82 -14.03
CA PRO A 45 -27.65 -16.26 -14.41
C PRO A 45 -26.53 -16.55 -13.40
N ILE A 46 -25.35 -16.91 -13.91
CA ILE A 46 -24.09 -17.04 -13.18
C ILE A 46 -23.10 -16.03 -13.75
N ILE A 47 -22.37 -15.32 -12.88
CA ILE A 47 -21.36 -14.32 -13.27
C ILE A 47 -20.15 -15.04 -13.92
N ARG A 48 -19.59 -14.43 -14.98
CA ARG A 48 -18.55 -15.05 -15.84
C ARG A 48 -17.34 -15.57 -15.07
N THR A 49 -17.17 -16.90 -15.03
CA THR A 49 -15.88 -17.56 -14.84
C THR A 49 -15.45 -18.23 -16.15
N LEU A 50 -14.32 -17.84 -16.72
CA LEU A 50 -13.73 -18.55 -17.86
C LEU A 50 -13.07 -19.85 -17.38
N ARG A 51 -13.31 -20.97 -18.07
CA ARG A 51 -12.63 -22.26 -17.85
C ARG A 51 -11.56 -22.51 -18.92
N PRO A 52 -10.53 -23.33 -18.64
CA PRO A 52 -9.34 -23.45 -19.47
C PRO A 52 -9.54 -24.34 -20.71
N HIS A 53 -8.72 -24.13 -21.73
CA HIS A 53 -8.56 -25.04 -22.87
C HIS A 53 -7.35 -25.99 -22.70
N SER A 54 -7.41 -27.10 -23.44
CA SER A 54 -6.64 -28.34 -23.22
C SER A 54 -5.36 -28.47 -24.05
N ILE A 55 -4.39 -29.22 -23.51
CA ILE A 55 -3.14 -29.63 -24.17
C ILE A 55 -3.40 -30.84 -25.10
N PRO A 56 -2.85 -30.85 -26.33
CA PRO A 56 -2.10 -32.02 -26.81
C PRO A 56 -0.77 -31.56 -27.52
N PRO A 57 -0.02 -32.38 -28.30
CA PRO A 57 1.24 -32.93 -27.80
C PRO A 57 2.51 -32.54 -28.59
N THR A 58 3.66 -33.05 -28.12
CA THR A 58 5.03 -32.81 -28.60
C THR A 58 5.33 -33.18 -30.05
N PHE A 59 6.24 -32.42 -30.68
CA PHE A 59 7.11 -32.89 -31.77
C PHE A 59 8.51 -32.25 -31.69
N CYS A 60 9.54 -32.94 -32.18
CA CYS A 60 10.95 -32.50 -32.14
C CYS A 60 11.46 -32.08 -33.53
N ALA A 61 12.35 -31.07 -33.61
CA ALA A 61 13.38 -30.98 -34.66
C ALA A 61 14.49 -29.94 -34.35
N HIS A 62 15.73 -30.44 -34.30
CA HIS A 62 17.08 -29.90 -34.59
C HIS A 62 17.46 -28.41 -34.76
N SER A 63 18.78 -28.22 -34.74
CA SER A 63 19.60 -26.99 -34.71
C SER A 63 20.20 -26.58 -36.06
N GLY A 64 20.63 -25.31 -36.23
CA GLY A 64 21.53 -24.91 -37.32
C GLY A 64 22.02 -23.45 -37.35
N ALA A 65 23.35 -23.29 -37.40
CA ALA A 65 24.17 -22.22 -38.03
C ALA A 65 23.99 -20.72 -37.67
N ASP A 66 24.91 -20.24 -36.82
CA ASP A 66 25.99 -19.25 -37.11
C ASP A 66 25.75 -17.79 -37.57
N PRO A 67 26.68 -16.84 -37.24
CA PRO A 67 26.48 -15.39 -37.41
C PRO A 67 27.24 -14.75 -38.60
N VAL A 68 26.84 -13.52 -38.96
CA VAL A 68 27.57 -12.65 -39.92
C VAL A 68 27.87 -11.28 -39.29
N GLY A 69 29.08 -10.75 -39.56
CA GLY A 69 29.60 -9.51 -38.99
C GLY A 69 29.11 -8.20 -39.64
N PRO A 70 29.53 -7.03 -39.11
CA PRO A 70 28.97 -5.73 -39.48
C PRO A 70 29.66 -5.05 -40.67
N LEU A 71 28.91 -4.20 -41.38
CA LEU A 71 29.41 -3.17 -42.31
C LEU A 71 28.71 -1.82 -42.05
N PRO A 72 29.39 -0.67 -42.18
CA PRO A 72 28.85 0.64 -41.81
C PRO A 72 28.51 1.56 -43.01
N TRP A 73 27.60 2.53 -42.83
CA TRP A 73 27.88 3.95 -43.15
C TRP A 73 26.81 4.98 -42.71
N ARG A 74 27.28 6.23 -42.70
CA ARG A 74 26.63 7.56 -42.50
C ARG A 74 25.10 7.68 -42.43
N GLY A 75 24.68 8.43 -41.41
CA GLY A 75 23.33 8.97 -41.27
C GLY A 75 23.07 10.33 -41.91
N SER A 76 21.80 10.74 -41.78
CA SER A 76 21.35 12.12 -41.53
C SER A 76 19.83 12.11 -41.24
N SER A 77 19.30 13.23 -40.73
CA SER A 77 17.88 13.55 -40.51
C SER A 77 17.09 12.79 -39.41
N SER A 78 16.60 13.57 -38.44
CA SER A 78 15.33 13.40 -37.68
C SER A 78 14.94 11.98 -37.19
N SER A 79 15.59 11.54 -36.12
CA SER A 79 15.07 10.44 -35.28
C SER A 79 13.95 10.95 -34.35
N VAL A 80 12.69 10.81 -34.79
CA VAL A 80 11.56 10.81 -33.84
C VAL A 80 11.64 9.52 -33.03
N TRP A 81 11.80 9.63 -31.71
CA TRP A 81 11.87 8.48 -30.82
C TRP A 81 10.47 7.85 -30.65
N VAL A 82 10.12 6.94 -31.57
CA VAL A 82 8.95 6.06 -31.41
C VAL A 82 9.30 5.01 -30.35
N SER A 83 8.93 5.28 -29.10
CA SER A 83 9.20 4.38 -27.97
C SER A 83 8.27 3.16 -27.97
N GLU A 84 8.86 1.96 -27.99
CA GLU A 84 8.20 0.73 -27.55
C GLU A 84 7.75 0.85 -26.07
N PRO A 85 6.73 0.10 -25.61
CA PRO A 85 6.02 0.40 -24.36
C PRO A 85 6.95 0.35 -23.12
N ALA A 86 7.02 1.48 -22.42
CA ALA A 86 7.95 1.72 -21.32
C ALA A 86 7.55 1.06 -19.99
N LEU A 87 8.48 1.16 -19.03
CA LEU A 87 8.39 0.75 -17.62
C LEU A 87 7.98 1.98 -16.75
N TRP A 88 7.39 1.81 -15.55
CA TRP A 88 6.66 2.88 -14.81
C TRP A 88 7.01 2.96 -13.31
N LEU A 89 7.38 4.13 -12.76
CA LEU A 89 8.39 4.24 -11.68
C LEU A 89 7.98 4.86 -10.30
N GLY A 90 8.90 4.87 -9.31
CA GLY A 90 8.86 5.69 -8.08
C GLY A 90 8.40 5.02 -6.76
N THR A 91 8.38 5.76 -5.64
CA THR A 91 7.87 5.35 -4.30
C THR A 91 6.38 5.64 -4.10
N HIS A 92 5.72 4.92 -3.17
CA HIS A 92 4.27 5.04 -2.93
C HIS A 92 3.73 6.47 -2.72
N ARG A 93 4.21 7.19 -1.69
CA ARG A 93 3.70 8.54 -1.36
C ARG A 93 4.03 9.56 -2.43
N GLU A 94 5.26 9.54 -2.88
CA GLU A 94 5.81 10.46 -3.87
C GLU A 94 5.11 10.26 -5.23
N CYS A 95 4.73 9.02 -5.58
CA CYS A 95 3.90 8.74 -6.75
C CYS A 95 2.43 9.16 -6.57
N ILE A 96 1.83 9.01 -5.40
CA ILE A 96 0.48 9.54 -5.11
C ILE A 96 0.48 11.07 -5.29
N LEU A 97 1.46 11.76 -4.70
CA LEU A 97 1.62 13.22 -4.81
C LEU A 97 1.92 13.66 -6.25
N SER A 98 2.82 12.96 -6.95
CA SER A 98 3.14 13.19 -8.36
C SER A 98 1.91 13.06 -9.27
N GLY A 99 1.11 12.01 -9.07
CA GLY A 99 -0.17 11.81 -9.77
C GLY A 99 -1.18 12.93 -9.49
N ILE A 100 -1.36 13.28 -8.21
CA ILE A 100 -2.23 14.40 -7.79
C ILE A 100 -1.78 15.72 -8.42
N MET A 101 -0.47 16.02 -8.47
CA MET A 101 0.04 17.24 -9.09
C MET A 101 -0.16 17.24 -10.61
N SER A 102 0.06 16.10 -11.26
CA SER A 102 -0.14 15.94 -12.71
C SER A 102 -1.62 16.11 -13.12
N VAL A 103 -2.54 15.49 -12.36
CA VAL A 103 -4.00 15.67 -12.55
C VAL A 103 -4.44 17.11 -12.28
N ASN A 104 -3.77 17.83 -11.36
CA ASN A 104 -3.95 19.27 -11.15
C ASN A 104 -3.25 20.16 -12.21
N GLY A 105 -2.77 19.59 -13.32
CA GLY A 105 -2.20 20.33 -14.44
C GLY A 105 -0.80 20.90 -14.22
N LYS A 106 -0.04 20.37 -13.25
CA LYS A 106 1.37 20.73 -13.04
C LYS A 106 2.27 19.95 -14.00
N LYS A 107 3.30 20.60 -14.55
CA LYS A 107 4.36 19.87 -15.25
C LYS A 107 5.29 19.23 -14.22
N VAL A 108 5.24 17.90 -14.11
CA VAL A 108 6.00 17.11 -13.13
C VAL A 108 7.17 16.38 -13.79
N LEU A 109 8.32 16.38 -13.12
CA LEU A 109 9.44 15.46 -13.39
C LEU A 109 9.69 14.60 -12.16
N HIS A 110 9.50 13.29 -12.27
CA HIS A 110 9.78 12.33 -11.22
C HIS A 110 11.10 11.60 -11.54
N MET A 111 12.02 11.56 -10.58
CA MET A 111 13.34 10.94 -10.74
C MET A 111 13.61 9.98 -9.58
N ASP A 112 14.39 8.94 -9.87
CA ASP A 112 14.86 7.97 -8.90
C ASP A 112 16.29 7.53 -9.23
N ARG A 113 17.17 7.56 -8.22
CA ARG A 113 18.56 7.11 -8.35
C ARG A 113 18.71 5.61 -8.62
N ASN A 114 17.64 4.82 -8.42
CA ASN A 114 17.67 3.35 -8.43
C ASN A 114 17.05 2.73 -9.70
N PRO A 115 17.34 1.46 -10.03
CA PRO A 115 16.76 0.74 -11.17
C PRO A 115 15.47 -0.08 -10.84
N TYR A 116 14.73 0.25 -9.78
CA TYR A 116 13.49 -0.46 -9.39
C TYR A 116 12.49 0.48 -8.68
N TYR A 117 11.35 -0.02 -8.17
CA TYR A 117 10.24 0.82 -7.66
C TYR A 117 9.97 0.62 -6.17
N GLY A 118 9.28 1.58 -5.54
CA GLY A 118 8.76 1.49 -4.18
C GLY A 118 9.73 1.80 -3.04
N GLY A 119 11.05 1.86 -3.30
CA GLY A 119 12.08 2.31 -2.35
C GLY A 119 12.19 1.44 -1.10
N GLU A 120 12.24 2.06 0.08
CA GLU A 120 12.06 1.39 1.38
C GLU A 120 10.85 0.42 1.39
N SER A 121 9.78 0.78 0.66
CA SER A 121 8.52 0.03 0.54
C SER A 121 8.40 -0.79 -0.77
N SER A 122 9.50 -1.15 -1.42
CA SER A 122 9.49 -1.94 -2.67
C SER A 122 8.83 -3.31 -2.53
N SER A 123 8.24 -3.81 -3.61
CA SER A 123 7.95 -5.24 -3.78
C SER A 123 9.12 -5.92 -4.49
N ILE A 124 9.67 -6.98 -3.91
CA ILE A 124 10.83 -7.72 -4.44
C ILE A 124 10.35 -8.93 -5.23
N THR A 125 10.79 -9.03 -6.49
CA THR A 125 10.58 -10.17 -7.37
C THR A 125 11.80 -10.37 -8.28
N PRO A 126 12.23 -11.61 -8.59
CA PRO A 126 11.74 -12.88 -8.05
C PRO A 126 12.33 -13.16 -6.65
N LEU A 127 11.90 -14.24 -6.00
CA LEU A 127 12.33 -14.61 -4.64
C LEU A 127 13.86 -14.70 -4.45
N GLU A 128 14.60 -15.05 -5.49
CA GLU A 128 16.06 -15.09 -5.52
C GLU A 128 16.70 -13.73 -5.19
N GLU A 129 16.08 -12.62 -5.60
CA GLU A 129 16.54 -11.26 -5.28
C GLU A 129 16.24 -10.87 -3.81
N LEU A 130 15.20 -11.48 -3.20
CA LEU A 130 14.94 -11.32 -1.75
C LEU A 130 16.03 -12.01 -0.93
N TYR A 131 16.34 -13.28 -1.24
CA TYR A 131 17.44 -14.01 -0.60
C TYR A 131 18.76 -13.24 -0.72
N LYS A 132 19.08 -12.74 -1.92
CA LYS A 132 20.25 -11.90 -2.20
C LYS A 132 20.26 -10.58 -1.41
N ARG A 133 19.13 -9.87 -1.27
CA ARG A 133 19.01 -8.65 -0.44
C ARG A 133 19.36 -8.92 1.02
N PHE A 134 18.92 -10.05 1.56
CA PHE A 134 19.18 -10.46 2.94
C PHE A 134 20.46 -11.32 3.11
N GLN A 135 21.34 -11.32 2.11
CA GLN A 135 22.65 -12.01 2.12
C GLN A 135 22.59 -13.54 2.29
N LEU A 136 21.42 -14.15 2.02
CA LEU A 136 21.20 -15.60 2.07
C LEU A 136 21.69 -16.25 0.76
N LEU A 137 23.00 -16.41 0.64
CA LEU A 137 23.70 -16.88 -0.57
C LEU A 137 23.33 -18.31 -1.03
N GLU A 138 22.64 -19.08 -0.19
CA GLU A 138 22.06 -20.39 -0.54
C GLU A 138 20.94 -20.30 -1.60
N GLY A 139 20.22 -19.18 -1.66
CA GLY A 139 19.03 -19.02 -2.50
C GLY A 139 17.81 -19.80 -2.01
N PRO A 140 16.63 -19.60 -2.64
CA PRO A 140 15.41 -20.31 -2.27
C PRO A 140 15.47 -21.80 -2.60
N PRO A 141 15.14 -22.72 -1.67
CA PRO A 141 15.04 -24.13 -1.96
C PRO A 141 13.83 -24.43 -2.88
N GLU A 142 13.87 -25.55 -3.61
CA GLU A 142 12.82 -25.94 -4.58
C GLU A 142 11.40 -25.99 -3.98
N THR A 143 11.30 -26.20 -2.66
CA THR A 143 10.03 -26.18 -1.89
C THR A 143 9.37 -24.79 -1.83
N MET A 144 10.05 -23.72 -2.25
CA MET A 144 9.47 -22.38 -2.44
C MET A 144 8.79 -22.21 -3.80
N GLY A 145 8.84 -23.23 -4.68
CA GLY A 145 8.25 -23.17 -6.01
C GLY A 145 9.03 -22.24 -6.96
N ARG A 146 8.32 -21.54 -7.85
CA ARG A 146 8.94 -20.65 -8.84
C ARG A 146 9.16 -19.27 -8.24
N GLY A 147 10.41 -18.80 -8.18
CA GLY A 147 10.73 -17.47 -7.63
C GLY A 147 9.96 -16.31 -8.29
N ARG A 148 9.55 -16.46 -9.56
CA ARG A 148 8.76 -15.48 -10.33
C ARG A 148 7.28 -15.39 -9.95
N ASP A 149 6.78 -16.33 -9.17
CA ASP A 149 5.41 -16.31 -8.65
C ASP A 149 5.33 -15.52 -7.33
N TRP A 150 6.45 -14.90 -6.90
CA TRP A 150 6.58 -14.10 -5.68
C TRP A 150 6.72 -12.60 -5.99
N ASN A 151 6.04 -11.78 -5.19
CA ASN A 151 6.13 -10.32 -5.18
C ASN A 151 6.09 -9.88 -3.70
N VAL A 152 7.26 -9.75 -3.08
CA VAL A 152 7.39 -9.66 -1.61
C VAL A 152 7.63 -8.21 -1.19
N ASP A 153 6.58 -7.56 -0.69
CA ASP A 153 6.63 -6.21 -0.15
C ASP A 153 7.51 -6.14 1.11
N LEU A 154 8.47 -5.20 1.13
CA LEU A 154 9.30 -4.93 2.31
C LEU A 154 8.53 -4.21 3.43
N ILE A 155 7.52 -3.41 3.06
CA ILE A 155 6.66 -2.66 3.99
C ILE A 155 5.19 -2.84 3.57
N PRO A 156 4.60 -4.01 3.82
CA PRO A 156 3.19 -4.27 3.54
C PRO A 156 2.28 -3.39 4.41
N LYS A 157 1.25 -2.82 3.79
CA LYS A 157 0.20 -2.03 4.43
C LYS A 157 -1.14 -2.31 3.76
N PHE A 158 -2.20 -2.50 4.54
CA PHE A 158 -3.56 -2.63 4.02
C PHE A 158 -4.25 -1.28 3.82
N LEU A 159 -5.13 -1.22 2.83
CA LEU A 159 -5.96 -0.07 2.52
C LEU A 159 -7.32 -0.23 3.23
N MET A 160 -7.71 0.73 4.07
CA MET A 160 -9.05 0.80 4.65
C MET A 160 -10.08 1.06 3.55
N ALA A 161 -11.12 0.23 3.42
CA ALA A 161 -12.02 0.21 2.25
C ALA A 161 -12.77 1.54 1.97
N ASN A 162 -13.19 2.26 3.01
CA ASN A 162 -13.77 3.61 2.90
C ASN A 162 -12.75 4.71 3.24
N GLY A 163 -11.49 4.33 3.45
CA GLY A 163 -10.41 5.18 3.93
C GLY A 163 -9.97 6.27 2.97
N GLN A 164 -9.21 7.22 3.50
CA GLN A 164 -8.81 8.44 2.78
C GLN A 164 -7.95 8.12 1.54
N LEU A 165 -7.06 7.12 1.64
CA LEU A 165 -6.26 6.67 0.49
C LEU A 165 -7.13 6.10 -0.63
N VAL A 166 -8.14 5.26 -0.34
CA VAL A 166 -9.02 4.71 -1.39
C VAL A 166 -9.81 5.83 -2.09
N LYS A 167 -10.21 6.87 -1.35
CA LYS A 167 -10.82 8.08 -1.93
C LYS A 167 -9.85 8.83 -2.87
N MET A 168 -8.55 8.92 -2.55
CA MET A 168 -7.52 9.47 -3.44
C MET A 168 -7.30 8.61 -4.69
N LEU A 169 -7.24 7.28 -4.55
CA LEU A 169 -7.05 6.35 -5.68
C LEU A 169 -8.22 6.41 -6.68
N LEU A 170 -9.45 6.56 -6.17
CA LEU A 170 -10.64 6.73 -7.00
C LEU A 170 -10.64 8.10 -7.70
N TYR A 171 -10.28 9.19 -7.01
CA TYR A 171 -10.18 10.53 -7.61
C TYR A 171 -9.14 10.60 -8.74
N THR A 172 -7.96 10.02 -8.52
CA THR A 172 -6.89 9.99 -9.52
C THR A 172 -7.11 8.94 -10.63
N GLU A 173 -8.23 8.24 -10.61
CA GLU A 173 -8.62 7.16 -11.53
C GLU A 173 -7.62 5.98 -11.64
N VAL A 174 -6.57 5.95 -10.82
CA VAL A 174 -5.51 4.93 -10.87
C VAL A 174 -6.03 3.52 -10.58
N THR A 175 -7.21 3.40 -9.94
CA THR A 175 -7.97 2.15 -9.81
C THR A 175 -8.31 1.48 -11.15
N ARG A 176 -8.26 2.21 -12.28
CA ARG A 176 -8.36 1.64 -13.63
C ARG A 176 -7.19 0.70 -13.99
N TYR A 177 -6.12 0.68 -13.18
CA TYR A 177 -4.91 -0.13 -13.36
C TYR A 177 -4.65 -1.09 -12.19
N LEU A 178 -5.55 -1.18 -11.20
CA LEU A 178 -5.30 -1.87 -9.92
C LEU A 178 -6.47 -2.78 -9.53
N ASP A 179 -6.26 -4.09 -9.59
CA ASP A 179 -7.21 -5.08 -9.07
C ASP A 179 -7.04 -5.24 -7.55
N PHE A 180 -8.03 -4.81 -6.77
CA PHE A 180 -8.03 -4.96 -5.30
C PHE A 180 -8.79 -6.20 -4.84
N LYS A 181 -8.22 -6.92 -3.88
CA LYS A 181 -8.82 -8.06 -3.20
C LYS A 181 -9.10 -7.73 -1.73
N VAL A 182 -10.22 -8.23 -1.22
CA VAL A 182 -10.60 -8.11 0.20
C VAL A 182 -9.78 -9.06 1.05
N VAL A 183 -9.16 -8.54 2.11
CA VAL A 183 -8.42 -9.33 3.11
C VAL A 183 -9.38 -10.20 3.92
N GLU A 184 -9.06 -11.46 4.16
CA GLU A 184 -10.07 -12.42 4.60
C GLU A 184 -10.44 -12.37 6.09
N GLY A 185 -9.56 -11.83 6.95
CA GLY A 185 -9.86 -11.67 8.37
C GLY A 185 -9.12 -10.51 9.04
N SER A 186 -9.66 -10.08 10.18
CA SER A 186 -8.99 -9.16 11.10
C SER A 186 -9.10 -9.71 12.52
N PHE A 187 -7.96 -9.81 13.20
CA PHE A 187 -7.80 -10.47 14.48
C PHE A 187 -7.06 -9.55 15.47
N VAL A 188 -7.33 -9.75 16.75
CA VAL A 188 -6.63 -9.10 17.86
C VAL A 188 -6.13 -10.16 18.84
N TYR A 189 -4.92 -9.98 19.35
CA TYR A 189 -4.33 -10.83 20.38
C TYR A 189 -4.84 -10.43 21.78
N LYS A 190 -5.17 -11.43 22.59
CA LYS A 190 -5.50 -11.28 24.00
C LYS A 190 -5.05 -12.53 24.76
N GLY A 191 -4.21 -12.36 25.79
CA GLY A 191 -3.78 -13.44 26.68
C GLY A 191 -3.30 -14.73 25.98
N GLY A 192 -2.31 -14.62 25.08
CA GLY A 192 -1.71 -15.77 24.39
C GLY A 192 -2.50 -16.33 23.20
N LYS A 193 -3.60 -15.68 22.77
CA LYS A 193 -4.46 -16.17 21.68
C LYS A 193 -4.97 -15.03 20.81
N ILE A 194 -5.21 -15.31 19.53
CA ILE A 194 -5.87 -14.38 18.60
C ILE A 194 -7.36 -14.68 18.48
N TYR A 195 -8.17 -13.62 18.30
CA TYR A 195 -9.62 -13.69 18.15
C TYR A 195 -10.08 -12.74 17.04
N LYS A 196 -11.15 -13.06 16.29
CA LYS A 196 -11.69 -12.14 15.29
C LYS A 196 -12.19 -10.85 15.96
N VAL A 197 -11.83 -9.69 15.40
CA VAL A 197 -12.26 -8.37 15.88
C VAL A 197 -13.78 -8.21 15.68
N PRO A 198 -14.58 -8.05 16.75
CA PRO A 198 -16.03 -7.89 16.64
C PRO A 198 -16.38 -6.47 16.19
N SER A 199 -17.01 -6.34 15.03
CA SER A 199 -17.28 -5.04 14.39
C SER A 199 -18.73 -4.84 13.97
N THR A 200 -19.59 -5.83 14.26
CA THR A 200 -21.05 -5.79 14.11
C THR A 200 -21.72 -6.28 15.39
N GLU A 201 -23.00 -5.97 15.60
CA GLU A 201 -23.76 -6.43 16.77
C GLU A 201 -23.76 -7.96 16.93
N THR A 202 -23.90 -8.68 15.81
CA THR A 202 -23.92 -10.14 15.76
C THR A 202 -22.58 -10.73 16.18
N GLU A 203 -21.46 -10.16 15.69
CA GLU A 203 -20.12 -10.57 16.07
C GLU A 203 -19.78 -10.19 17.51
N ALA A 204 -20.25 -9.04 18.00
CA ALA A 204 -20.07 -8.63 19.40
C ALA A 204 -20.71 -9.62 20.38
N LEU A 205 -21.88 -10.19 20.05
CA LEU A 205 -22.54 -11.23 20.83
C LEU A 205 -21.86 -12.61 20.69
N ALA A 206 -21.33 -12.93 19.51
CA ALA A 206 -20.62 -14.18 19.24
C ALA A 206 -19.20 -14.22 19.84
N SER A 207 -18.45 -13.11 19.80
CA SER A 207 -17.00 -13.05 20.06
C SER A 207 -16.57 -13.58 21.43
N ASN A 208 -15.47 -14.33 21.48
CA ASN A 208 -14.94 -14.92 22.71
C ASN A 208 -13.96 -14.00 23.48
N LEU A 209 -13.80 -12.73 23.06
CA LEU A 209 -12.96 -11.75 23.76
C LEU A 209 -13.53 -11.27 25.11
N MET A 210 -14.84 -11.34 25.29
CA MET A 210 -15.59 -10.65 26.35
C MET A 210 -16.54 -11.57 27.12
N GLY A 211 -16.74 -11.27 28.42
CA GLY A 211 -17.74 -11.93 29.24
C GLY A 211 -19.19 -11.63 28.81
N MET A 212 -20.16 -12.50 29.13
CA MET A 212 -21.53 -12.39 28.61
C MET A 212 -22.22 -11.02 28.87
N PHE A 213 -21.99 -10.42 30.03
CA PHE A 213 -22.51 -9.08 30.36
C PHE A 213 -21.80 -7.99 29.56
N GLU A 214 -20.48 -8.09 29.43
CA GLU A 214 -19.64 -7.16 28.71
C GLU A 214 -19.94 -7.12 27.21
N LYS A 215 -20.18 -8.27 26.57
CA LYS A 215 -20.69 -8.33 25.19
C LYS A 215 -21.95 -7.48 24.98
N ARG A 216 -22.85 -7.44 25.97
CA ARG A 216 -24.09 -6.64 25.91
C ARG A 216 -23.83 -5.15 26.07
N ARG A 217 -22.81 -4.77 26.86
CA ARG A 217 -22.35 -3.37 27.00
C ARG A 217 -21.64 -2.90 25.73
N PHE A 218 -20.71 -3.70 25.21
CA PHE A 218 -20.01 -3.41 23.96
C PHE A 218 -20.96 -3.34 22.75
N ARG A 219 -21.99 -4.20 22.68
CA ARG A 219 -23.07 -4.05 21.68
C ARG A 219 -23.75 -2.67 21.78
N LYS A 220 -24.08 -2.19 22.98
CA LYS A 220 -24.68 -0.85 23.14
C LYS A 220 -23.73 0.26 22.67
N PHE A 221 -22.44 0.14 22.98
CA PHE A 221 -21.43 1.08 22.50
C PHE A 221 -21.34 1.10 20.97
N LEU A 222 -21.32 -0.06 20.29
CA LEU A 222 -21.35 -0.11 18.82
C LEU A 222 -22.63 0.50 18.23
N VAL A 223 -23.79 0.28 18.85
CA VAL A 223 -25.07 0.89 18.45
C VAL A 223 -25.04 2.41 18.62
N PHE A 224 -24.45 2.92 19.70
CA PHE A 224 -24.22 4.36 19.90
C PHE A 224 -23.31 4.94 18.80
N VAL A 225 -22.16 4.31 18.53
CA VAL A 225 -21.21 4.76 17.48
C VAL A 225 -21.85 4.74 16.09
N ALA A 226 -22.68 3.73 15.79
CA ALA A 226 -23.37 3.62 14.50
C ALA A 226 -24.51 4.65 14.32
N ASN A 227 -25.23 5.00 15.39
CA ASN A 227 -26.33 5.96 15.36
C ASN A 227 -25.89 7.42 15.52
N PHE A 228 -24.63 7.67 15.91
CA PHE A 228 -24.08 9.01 16.12
C PHE A 228 -24.06 9.84 14.82
N ASP A 229 -24.62 11.05 14.85
CA ASP A 229 -24.56 12.04 13.76
C ASP A 229 -24.18 13.40 14.36
N GLU A 230 -23.07 13.97 13.89
CA GLU A 230 -22.55 15.29 14.27
C GLU A 230 -23.59 16.43 14.10
N ASN A 231 -24.60 16.20 13.25
CA ASN A 231 -25.64 17.17 12.92
C ASN A 231 -26.94 17.02 13.75
N ASP A 232 -27.16 15.90 14.46
CA ASP A 232 -28.29 15.73 15.40
C ASP A 232 -27.79 15.44 16.83
N PRO A 233 -27.72 16.46 17.70
CA PRO A 233 -27.30 16.31 19.10
C PRO A 233 -28.11 15.31 19.93
N LYS A 234 -29.28 14.86 19.47
CA LYS A 234 -30.02 13.75 20.14
C LYS A 234 -29.22 12.45 20.10
N THR A 235 -28.44 12.23 19.04
CA THR A 235 -27.66 11.01 18.84
C THR A 235 -26.46 10.92 19.78
N PHE A 236 -26.02 12.04 20.35
CA PHE A 236 -24.89 12.07 21.27
C PHE A 236 -25.21 11.43 22.64
N GLU A 237 -26.49 11.19 22.95
CA GLU A 237 -26.93 10.58 24.22
C GLU A 237 -26.27 11.25 25.47
N GLY A 238 -26.13 12.58 25.47
CA GLY A 238 -25.53 13.34 26.57
C GLY A 238 -23.99 13.39 26.62
N VAL A 239 -23.32 12.95 25.56
CA VAL A 239 -21.88 13.21 25.31
C VAL A 239 -21.72 14.56 24.60
N ASP A 240 -20.65 15.31 24.87
CA ASP A 240 -20.21 16.42 24.01
C ASP A 240 -19.02 15.92 23.15
N PRO A 241 -19.15 15.80 21.82
CA PRO A 241 -18.10 15.27 20.95
C PRO A 241 -16.77 16.05 20.98
N GLN A 242 -16.83 17.35 21.29
CA GLN A 242 -15.67 18.25 21.22
C GLN A 242 -14.93 18.40 22.56
N SER A 243 -15.54 17.99 23.68
CA SER A 243 -14.95 18.15 25.02
C SER A 243 -14.94 16.88 25.89
N THR A 244 -15.77 15.87 25.58
CA THR A 244 -15.81 14.62 26.35
C THR A 244 -14.66 13.72 25.93
N SER A 245 -13.87 13.25 26.91
CA SER A 245 -12.78 12.32 26.65
C SER A 245 -13.30 10.96 26.16
N MET A 246 -12.55 10.25 25.31
CA MET A 246 -12.93 8.89 24.91
C MET A 246 -12.96 7.94 26.13
N ARG A 247 -12.11 8.18 27.15
CA ARG A 247 -12.13 7.49 28.44
C ARG A 247 -13.48 7.64 29.16
N ASP A 248 -14.11 8.82 29.10
CA ASP A 248 -15.43 9.07 29.69
C ASP A 248 -16.57 8.43 28.88
N VAL A 249 -16.44 8.35 27.55
CA VAL A 249 -17.35 7.52 26.72
C VAL A 249 -17.25 6.05 27.11
N TYR A 250 -16.05 5.49 27.29
CA TYR A 250 -15.88 4.10 27.74
C TYR A 250 -16.41 3.87 29.18
N ARG A 251 -16.24 4.85 30.09
CA ARG A 251 -16.85 4.83 31.44
C ARG A 251 -18.39 4.81 31.37
N LYS A 252 -19.01 5.64 30.51
CA LYS A 252 -20.46 5.68 30.30
C LYS A 252 -21.04 4.31 29.90
N PHE A 253 -20.29 3.53 29.11
CA PHE A 253 -20.69 2.18 28.69
C PHE A 253 -20.17 1.05 29.60
N ASP A 254 -19.45 1.34 30.69
CA ASP A 254 -18.91 0.36 31.64
C ASP A 254 -18.06 -0.71 30.91
N LEU A 255 -17.12 -0.26 30.06
CA LEU A 255 -16.20 -1.14 29.32
C LEU A 255 -14.88 -1.33 30.09
N GLY A 256 -14.44 -2.58 30.25
CA GLY A 256 -13.18 -2.91 30.92
C GLY A 256 -11.95 -2.66 30.04
N GLN A 257 -10.75 -2.63 30.63
CA GLN A 257 -9.49 -2.32 29.92
C GLN A 257 -9.26 -3.22 28.70
N ASP A 258 -9.51 -4.53 28.80
CA ASP A 258 -9.42 -5.45 27.66
C ASP A 258 -10.26 -5.02 26.44
N VAL A 259 -11.42 -4.38 26.68
CA VAL A 259 -12.32 -3.88 25.63
C VAL A 259 -11.81 -2.56 25.07
N ILE A 260 -11.27 -1.71 25.93
CA ILE A 260 -10.62 -0.45 25.57
C ILE A 260 -9.41 -0.73 24.67
N ASP A 261 -8.54 -1.67 25.05
CA ASP A 261 -7.38 -2.15 24.28
C ASP A 261 -7.81 -2.51 22.84
N PHE A 262 -8.71 -3.49 22.65
CA PHE A 262 -9.08 -3.91 21.29
C PHE A 262 -9.90 -2.85 20.53
N THR A 263 -10.63 -1.97 21.21
CA THR A 263 -11.40 -0.92 20.54
C THR A 263 -10.49 0.20 20.03
N GLY A 264 -9.54 0.67 20.85
CA GLY A 264 -8.55 1.67 20.44
C GLY A 264 -7.60 1.16 19.35
N HIS A 265 -6.98 0.01 19.60
CA HIS A 265 -5.90 -0.50 18.76
C HIS A 265 -6.41 -1.28 17.54
N ALA A 266 -7.50 -2.06 17.66
CA ALA A 266 -7.96 -2.95 16.59
C ALA A 266 -9.22 -2.49 15.84
N LEU A 267 -10.00 -1.51 16.35
CA LEU A 267 -11.09 -0.86 15.61
C LEU A 267 -10.75 0.57 15.20
N ALA A 268 -10.30 1.41 16.13
CA ALA A 268 -9.96 2.81 15.86
C ALA A 268 -8.55 3.01 15.25
N LEU A 269 -7.70 1.96 15.27
CA LEU A 269 -6.35 1.93 14.72
C LEU A 269 -5.46 3.08 15.24
N TYR A 270 -5.51 3.31 16.56
CA TYR A 270 -4.48 4.06 17.27
C TYR A 270 -3.25 3.18 17.51
N ARG A 271 -2.11 3.83 17.77
CA ARG A 271 -0.79 3.18 18.02
C ARG A 271 -0.36 3.25 19.50
N THR A 272 -1.12 4.02 20.28
CA THR A 272 -0.86 4.45 21.66
C THR A 272 -2.19 4.79 22.32
N ASP A 273 -2.28 4.69 23.64
CA ASP A 273 -3.48 5.01 24.44
C ASP A 273 -3.74 6.53 24.62
N ASP A 274 -2.97 7.41 23.97
CA ASP A 274 -3.09 8.89 24.08
C ASP A 274 -4.49 9.41 23.73
N TYR A 275 -5.19 8.71 22.83
CA TYR A 275 -6.55 9.04 22.40
C TYR A 275 -7.60 8.99 23.52
N LEU A 276 -7.30 8.28 24.62
CA LEU A 276 -8.24 8.13 25.75
C LEU A 276 -8.59 9.47 26.38
N ASP A 277 -7.64 10.39 26.48
CA ASP A 277 -7.81 11.71 27.08
C ASP A 277 -8.00 12.83 26.03
N GLN A 278 -8.24 12.46 24.77
CA GLN A 278 -8.62 13.36 23.67
C GLN A 278 -10.15 13.38 23.45
N PRO A 279 -10.71 14.41 22.79
CA PRO A 279 -12.11 14.48 22.43
C PRO A 279 -12.58 13.26 21.63
N CYS A 280 -13.69 12.65 22.04
CA CYS A 280 -14.12 11.35 21.53
C CYS A 280 -14.52 11.33 20.03
N LEU A 281 -14.75 12.49 19.41
CA LEU A 281 -15.23 12.59 18.02
C LEU A 281 -14.33 11.85 17.01
N GLU A 282 -13.00 12.03 17.08
CA GLU A 282 -12.09 11.37 16.14
C GLU A 282 -12.15 9.84 16.29
N THR A 283 -12.21 9.35 17.53
CA THR A 283 -12.30 7.91 17.81
C THR A 283 -13.63 7.32 17.35
N ILE A 284 -14.76 8.00 17.60
CA ILE A 284 -16.08 7.59 17.11
C ILE A 284 -16.06 7.47 15.58
N ASN A 285 -15.53 8.49 14.88
CA ASN A 285 -15.47 8.49 13.42
C ASN A 285 -14.47 7.45 12.84
N ARG A 286 -13.39 7.10 13.55
CA ARG A 286 -12.52 5.97 13.20
C ARG A 286 -13.22 4.61 13.34
N ILE A 287 -13.97 4.39 14.41
CA ILE A 287 -14.70 3.13 14.64
C ILE A 287 -15.87 2.98 13.64
N LYS A 288 -16.56 4.08 13.30
CA LYS A 288 -17.48 4.12 12.15
C LYS A 288 -16.79 3.73 10.86
N LEU A 289 -15.67 4.37 10.53
CA LEU A 289 -14.90 4.12 9.30
C LEU A 289 -14.53 2.64 9.16
N TYR A 290 -14.13 1.98 10.25
CA TYR A 290 -13.90 0.53 10.28
C TYR A 290 -15.20 -0.25 9.99
N SER A 291 -16.28 0.05 10.70
CA SER A 291 -17.55 -0.68 10.58
C SER A 291 -18.22 -0.54 9.20
N GLU A 292 -18.19 0.67 8.61
CA GLU A 292 -18.65 0.91 7.24
C GLU A 292 -17.77 0.22 6.20
N SER A 293 -16.44 0.24 6.41
CA SER A 293 -15.47 -0.43 5.54
C SER A 293 -15.67 -1.95 5.52
N LEU A 294 -15.99 -2.53 6.68
CA LEU A 294 -16.39 -3.93 6.80
C LEU A 294 -17.75 -4.17 6.13
N ALA A 295 -18.75 -3.33 6.39
CA ALA A 295 -20.10 -3.51 5.84
C ALA A 295 -20.14 -3.56 4.30
N ARG A 296 -19.19 -2.90 3.63
CA ARG A 296 -19.01 -2.96 2.16
C ARG A 296 -18.57 -4.33 1.64
N TYR A 297 -17.81 -5.11 2.42
CA TYR A 297 -17.11 -6.32 1.93
C TYR A 297 -17.25 -7.58 2.79
N GLY A 298 -17.85 -7.50 3.97
CA GLY A 298 -18.29 -8.62 4.83
C GLY A 298 -17.22 -9.45 5.54
N LYS A 299 -15.99 -9.53 5.02
CA LYS A 299 -14.90 -10.33 5.62
C LYS A 299 -14.08 -9.55 6.65
N SER A 300 -13.44 -8.48 6.18
CA SER A 300 -12.66 -7.51 6.95
C SER A 300 -12.85 -6.12 6.30
N PRO A 301 -12.44 -5.02 6.94
CA PRO A 301 -12.51 -3.68 6.35
C PRO A 301 -11.36 -3.36 5.37
N TYR A 302 -10.49 -4.33 5.10
CA TYR A 302 -9.20 -4.13 4.46
C TYR A 302 -9.17 -4.63 3.00
N LEU A 303 -8.52 -3.84 2.14
CA LEU A 303 -8.18 -4.16 0.76
C LEU A 303 -6.65 -4.27 0.60
N TYR A 304 -6.23 -5.12 -0.33
CA TYR A 304 -4.84 -5.26 -0.76
C TYR A 304 -4.82 -5.53 -2.28
N PRO A 305 -3.92 -4.91 -3.06
CA PRO A 305 -3.82 -5.16 -4.50
C PRO A 305 -3.36 -6.59 -4.80
N LEU A 306 -3.82 -7.16 -5.92
CA LEU A 306 -3.17 -8.32 -6.51
C LEU A 306 -1.76 -7.94 -6.96
N TYR A 307 -0.82 -8.89 -6.90
CA TYR A 307 0.60 -8.73 -7.19
C TYR A 307 1.39 -7.84 -6.20
N GLY A 308 0.75 -7.35 -5.13
CA GLY A 308 1.42 -6.60 -4.05
C GLY A 308 1.40 -5.09 -4.26
N LEU A 309 1.87 -4.32 -3.26
CA LEU A 309 1.80 -2.85 -3.33
C LEU A 309 2.68 -2.28 -4.46
N GLY A 310 3.64 -3.03 -4.97
CA GLY A 310 4.45 -2.66 -6.15
C GLY A 310 3.66 -2.22 -7.40
N GLU A 311 2.37 -2.59 -7.51
CA GLU A 311 1.48 -2.10 -8.57
C GLU A 311 1.07 -0.62 -8.38
N LEU A 312 0.99 -0.10 -7.15
CA LEU A 312 0.56 1.27 -6.86
C LEU A 312 1.48 2.32 -7.51
N PRO A 313 2.83 2.30 -7.36
CA PRO A 313 3.69 3.26 -8.04
C PRO A 313 3.63 3.14 -9.57
N GLN A 314 3.56 1.91 -10.10
CA GLN A 314 3.43 1.66 -11.55
C GLN A 314 2.16 2.30 -12.11
N GLY A 315 1.02 2.12 -11.45
CA GLY A 315 -0.25 2.76 -11.81
C GLY A 315 -0.16 4.28 -11.78
N PHE A 316 0.47 4.86 -10.76
CA PHE A 316 0.62 6.32 -10.63
C PHE A 316 1.60 6.94 -11.62
N ALA A 317 2.70 6.26 -11.96
CA ALA A 317 3.62 6.71 -12.99
C ALA A 317 2.98 6.65 -14.38
N ARG A 318 2.22 5.58 -14.67
CA ARG A 318 1.39 5.51 -15.89
C ARG A 318 0.36 6.64 -15.95
N LEU A 319 -0.29 6.95 -14.83
CA LEU A 319 -1.22 8.09 -14.74
C LEU A 319 -0.50 9.41 -15.03
N SER A 320 0.61 9.71 -14.35
CA SER A 320 1.33 10.97 -14.54
C SER A 320 1.83 11.14 -15.97
N ALA A 321 2.31 10.06 -16.62
CA ALA A 321 2.70 10.07 -18.02
C ALA A 321 1.55 10.41 -18.99
N ILE A 322 0.30 10.03 -18.68
CA ILE A 322 -0.89 10.42 -19.46
C ILE A 322 -1.13 11.94 -19.38
N TYR A 323 -0.81 12.55 -18.23
CA TYR A 323 -0.87 14.01 -18.01
C TYR A 323 0.45 14.73 -18.39
N GLY A 324 1.35 14.07 -19.14
CA GLY A 324 2.59 14.67 -19.63
C GLY A 324 3.72 14.79 -18.60
N GLY A 325 3.60 14.15 -17.44
CA GLY A 325 4.68 14.04 -16.46
C GLY A 325 5.79 13.09 -16.92
N THR A 326 7.04 13.52 -16.77
CA THR A 326 8.21 12.73 -17.16
C THR A 326 8.73 11.93 -15.97
N TYR A 327 9.09 10.66 -16.19
CA TYR A 327 9.56 9.75 -15.15
C TYR A 327 10.93 9.16 -15.54
N MET A 328 11.93 9.20 -14.65
CA MET A 328 13.30 8.69 -14.88
C MET A 328 13.78 7.76 -13.75
N LEU A 329 14.25 6.56 -14.11
CA LEU A 329 14.88 5.59 -13.21
C LEU A 329 16.40 5.58 -13.43
N ASN A 330 17.14 5.06 -12.45
CA ASN A 330 18.59 4.88 -12.51
C ASN A 330 19.31 6.19 -12.88
N LYS A 331 18.73 7.32 -12.44
CA LYS A 331 19.13 8.68 -12.79
C LYS A 331 19.59 9.36 -11.49
N PRO A 332 20.89 9.30 -11.16
CA PRO A 332 21.40 9.72 -9.86
C PRO A 332 21.19 11.23 -9.65
N VAL A 333 20.87 11.64 -8.44
CA VAL A 333 20.83 13.06 -8.07
C VAL A 333 22.22 13.46 -7.59
N ASP A 334 22.88 14.33 -8.34
CA ASP A 334 24.23 14.83 -8.03
C ASP A 334 24.18 15.92 -6.95
N ASP A 335 23.16 16.79 -7.02
CA ASP A 335 23.02 17.99 -6.20
C ASP A 335 21.56 18.52 -6.23
N ILE A 336 21.15 19.22 -5.16
CA ILE A 336 19.85 19.91 -5.06
C ILE A 336 20.14 21.40 -4.98
N ILE A 337 19.84 22.13 -6.06
CA ILE A 337 20.30 23.51 -6.24
C ILE A 337 19.39 24.46 -5.45
N MET A 338 19.99 25.16 -4.50
CA MET A 338 19.33 26.15 -3.65
C MET A 338 19.85 27.56 -3.95
N GLU A 339 18.96 28.48 -4.36
CA GLU A 339 19.25 29.91 -4.51
C GLU A 339 18.50 30.67 -3.40
N ASN A 340 19.20 31.53 -2.64
CA ASN A 340 18.62 32.31 -1.52
C ASN A 340 17.84 31.48 -0.48
N GLY A 341 18.29 30.24 -0.22
CA GLY A 341 17.64 29.32 0.73
C GLY A 341 16.47 28.51 0.17
N LYS A 342 16.06 28.77 -1.08
CA LYS A 342 14.94 28.13 -1.77
C LYS A 342 15.43 27.22 -2.90
N VAL A 343 14.76 26.08 -3.13
CA VAL A 343 15.07 25.20 -4.27
C VAL A 343 14.73 25.87 -5.60
N VAL A 344 15.59 25.64 -6.59
CA VAL A 344 15.43 26.12 -7.97
C VAL A 344 15.63 25.03 -9.03
N GLY A 345 16.11 23.85 -8.64
CA GLY A 345 16.33 22.74 -9.55
C GLY A 345 17.10 21.58 -8.93
N VAL A 346 17.24 20.51 -9.71
CA VAL A 346 17.99 19.30 -9.35
C VAL A 346 19.01 19.02 -10.44
N LYS A 347 20.22 18.64 -10.04
CA LYS A 347 21.32 18.27 -10.94
C LYS A 347 21.45 16.76 -11.04
N SER A 348 21.70 16.25 -12.25
CA SER A 348 21.86 14.82 -12.51
C SER A 348 22.69 14.57 -13.76
N GLU A 349 23.76 13.78 -13.62
CA GLU A 349 24.68 13.41 -14.71
C GLU A 349 25.28 14.63 -15.44
N GLY A 350 25.44 15.74 -14.70
CA GLY A 350 25.92 17.03 -15.23
C GLY A 350 24.85 17.94 -15.83
N GLU A 351 23.62 17.46 -16.09
CA GLU A 351 22.48 18.27 -16.52
C GLU A 351 21.72 18.86 -15.31
N VAL A 352 20.91 19.90 -15.55
CA VAL A 352 20.10 20.57 -14.52
C VAL A 352 18.66 20.74 -15.00
N ALA A 353 17.70 20.19 -14.26
CA ALA A 353 16.27 20.47 -14.44
C ALA A 353 15.84 21.54 -13.42
N ARG A 354 15.24 22.66 -13.87
CA ARG A 354 14.78 23.71 -12.95
C ARG A 354 13.35 23.46 -12.45
N CYS A 355 13.08 23.79 -11.20
CA CYS A 355 11.75 23.64 -10.58
C CYS A 355 11.40 24.78 -9.62
N LYS A 356 10.10 24.86 -9.27
CA LYS A 356 9.57 25.82 -8.29
C LYS A 356 9.39 25.20 -6.90
N GLN A 357 9.17 23.89 -6.88
CA GLN A 357 8.99 23.05 -5.69
C GLN A 357 9.67 21.68 -5.89
N LEU A 358 10.11 21.08 -4.80
CA LEU A 358 10.71 19.74 -4.77
C LEU A 358 9.96 18.87 -3.74
N ILE A 359 9.58 17.65 -4.13
CA ILE A 359 9.11 16.60 -3.21
C ILE A 359 10.20 15.53 -3.10
N CYS A 360 10.50 15.02 -1.91
CA CYS A 360 11.44 13.91 -1.79
C CYS A 360 11.25 13.03 -0.54
N ASP A 361 11.74 11.78 -0.60
CA ASP A 361 11.91 10.97 0.60
C ASP A 361 13.18 11.36 1.40
N PRO A 362 13.30 11.01 2.70
CA PRO A 362 14.41 11.40 3.57
C PRO A 362 15.82 11.11 3.04
N SER A 363 16.00 10.09 2.20
CA SER A 363 17.32 9.69 1.69
C SER A 363 17.94 10.69 0.71
N TYR A 364 17.17 11.66 0.21
CA TYR A 364 17.66 12.73 -0.67
C TYR A 364 18.14 13.98 0.08
N ILE A 365 17.75 14.16 1.35
CA ILE A 365 18.07 15.37 2.13
C ILE A 365 18.46 15.03 3.59
N PRO A 366 19.53 14.22 3.81
CA PRO A 366 19.93 13.78 5.16
C PRO A 366 20.13 14.93 6.16
N ASP A 367 20.59 16.10 5.71
CA ASP A 367 20.80 17.29 6.55
C ASP A 367 19.51 18.04 6.93
N ARG A 368 18.35 17.66 6.39
CA ARG A 368 17.02 18.27 6.65
C ARG A 368 16.02 17.31 7.32
N VAL A 369 16.49 16.18 7.84
CA VAL A 369 15.68 15.20 8.56
C VAL A 369 16.31 14.86 9.91
N ARG A 370 15.47 14.44 10.87
CA ARG A 370 15.93 13.88 12.15
C ARG A 370 15.43 12.45 12.31
N LYS A 371 16.20 11.63 13.03
CA LYS A 371 15.79 10.27 13.38
C LYS A 371 14.69 10.30 14.45
N ALA A 372 13.49 9.84 14.09
CA ALA A 372 12.31 9.76 14.94
C ALA A 372 12.21 8.42 15.71
N GLY A 373 12.91 7.37 15.27
CA GLY A 373 12.90 6.06 15.90
C GLY A 373 13.51 4.97 15.03
N GLN A 374 13.16 3.71 15.32
CA GLN A 374 13.50 2.54 14.52
C GLN A 374 12.33 1.56 14.47
N VAL A 375 12.23 0.76 13.41
CA VAL A 375 11.21 -0.28 13.22
C VAL A 375 11.88 -1.58 12.81
N ILE A 376 11.60 -2.66 13.52
CA ILE A 376 11.91 -4.02 13.06
C ILE A 376 10.76 -4.52 12.18
N ARG A 377 11.11 -5.21 11.10
CA ARG A 377 10.21 -6.01 10.26
C ARG A 377 10.83 -7.39 10.06
N ILE A 378 10.09 -8.45 10.40
CA ILE A 378 10.48 -9.83 10.08
C ILE A 378 9.48 -10.38 9.07
N ILE A 379 9.97 -10.67 7.87
CA ILE A 379 9.22 -11.37 6.83
C ILE A 379 9.35 -12.87 7.08
N CYS A 380 8.24 -13.57 7.22
CA CYS A 380 8.17 -15.01 7.44
C CYS A 380 7.44 -15.69 6.28
N ILE A 381 8.10 -16.66 5.64
CA ILE A 381 7.44 -17.56 4.67
C ILE A 381 6.87 -18.76 5.43
N LEU A 382 5.61 -19.10 5.17
CA LEU A 382 4.91 -20.24 5.77
C LEU A 382 4.38 -21.19 4.69
N SER A 383 4.39 -22.50 4.99
CA SER A 383 3.70 -23.55 4.21
C SER A 383 2.25 -23.80 4.67
N HIS A 384 1.70 -22.99 5.58
CA HIS A 384 0.35 -23.17 6.15
C HIS A 384 -0.30 -21.82 6.50
N PRO A 385 -1.65 -21.74 6.60
CA PRO A 385 -2.33 -20.57 7.16
C PRO A 385 -2.03 -20.41 8.65
N ILE A 386 -2.21 -19.20 9.18
CA ILE A 386 -1.95 -18.91 10.60
C ILE A 386 -3.00 -19.61 11.49
N LYS A 387 -2.54 -20.26 12.56
CA LYS A 387 -3.39 -21.01 13.50
C LYS A 387 -4.50 -20.10 14.08
N ASN A 388 -5.69 -20.66 14.27
CA ASN A 388 -6.89 -19.95 14.75
C ASN A 388 -7.47 -18.86 13.81
N THR A 389 -7.00 -18.72 12.57
CA THR A 389 -7.58 -17.76 11.60
C THR A 389 -8.73 -18.31 10.75
N ASN A 390 -9.14 -19.57 10.96
CA ASN A 390 -10.09 -20.31 10.10
C ASN A 390 -9.59 -20.37 8.64
N ASP A 391 -8.35 -20.83 8.48
CA ASP A 391 -7.66 -21.05 7.20
C ASP A 391 -7.73 -19.86 6.22
N ALA A 392 -7.65 -18.66 6.77
CA ALA A 392 -7.68 -17.42 6.01
C ALA A 392 -6.46 -17.32 5.06
N ASN A 393 -6.70 -16.90 3.82
CA ASN A 393 -5.63 -16.69 2.83
C ASN A 393 -4.99 -15.29 2.91
N SER A 394 -5.53 -14.42 3.75
CA SER A 394 -4.89 -13.18 4.21
C SER A 394 -5.57 -12.67 5.48
N CYS A 395 -4.80 -12.03 6.35
CA CYS A 395 -5.36 -11.41 7.55
C CYS A 395 -4.54 -10.24 8.09
N GLN A 396 -5.22 -9.39 8.87
CA GLN A 396 -4.63 -8.45 9.82
C GLN A 396 -4.62 -9.11 11.21
N ILE A 397 -3.51 -9.03 11.94
CA ILE A 397 -3.41 -9.36 13.37
C ILE A 397 -2.79 -8.16 14.08
N ILE A 398 -3.44 -7.71 15.15
CA ILE A 398 -2.97 -6.60 16.00
C ILE A 398 -2.70 -7.15 17.39
N ILE A 399 -1.52 -6.87 17.93
CA ILE A 399 -1.12 -7.22 19.30
C ILE A 399 -1.00 -5.91 20.09
N PRO A 400 -2.03 -5.52 20.86
CA PRO A 400 -2.00 -4.27 21.61
C PRO A 400 -0.86 -4.26 22.62
N GLN A 401 -0.16 -3.13 22.71
CA GLN A 401 1.00 -2.93 23.59
C GLN A 401 0.80 -3.43 25.03
N ASN A 402 -0.40 -3.23 25.59
CA ASN A 402 -0.78 -3.61 26.96
C ASN A 402 -0.83 -5.13 27.17
N GLN A 403 -1.10 -5.92 26.12
CA GLN A 403 -1.19 -7.38 26.16
C GLN A 403 0.19 -8.07 26.12
N VAL A 404 1.26 -7.32 25.82
CA VAL A 404 2.65 -7.80 25.75
C VAL A 404 3.64 -6.95 26.56
N ASN A 405 3.14 -6.07 27.45
CA ASN A 405 3.93 -5.19 28.31
C ASN A 405 4.95 -4.31 27.54
N ARG A 406 4.48 -3.66 26.47
CA ARG A 406 5.22 -2.74 25.60
C ARG A 406 4.67 -1.31 25.66
N LYS A 407 5.35 -0.37 24.99
CA LYS A 407 4.87 0.99 24.72
C LYS A 407 4.36 1.16 23.28
N SER A 408 4.52 0.14 22.45
CA SER A 408 4.11 0.10 21.04
C SER A 408 3.58 -1.27 20.65
N ASP A 409 2.53 -1.27 19.84
CA ASP A 409 1.90 -2.48 19.32
C ASP A 409 2.86 -3.31 18.47
N ILE A 410 2.57 -4.62 18.37
CA ILE A 410 3.14 -5.48 17.33
C ILE A 410 2.03 -5.77 16.32
N TYR A 411 2.32 -5.54 15.04
CA TYR A 411 1.41 -5.81 13.94
C TYR A 411 1.88 -7.04 13.17
N VAL A 412 0.95 -7.88 12.72
CA VAL A 412 1.24 -8.90 11.70
C VAL A 412 0.20 -8.81 10.59
N CYS A 413 0.64 -8.52 9.37
CA CYS A 413 -0.18 -8.73 8.18
C CYS A 413 0.26 -10.00 7.48
N MET A 414 -0.71 -10.79 7.01
CA MET A 414 -0.45 -11.99 6.22
C MET A 414 -1.20 -11.94 4.89
N ILE A 415 -0.50 -12.34 3.85
CA ILE A 415 -0.91 -12.40 2.43
C ILE A 415 -0.35 -13.69 1.82
N SER A 416 -0.80 -14.09 0.63
CA SER A 416 -0.49 -15.42 0.08
C SER A 416 -0.62 -15.48 -1.43
N TYR A 417 -0.42 -16.68 -1.99
CA TYR A 417 -0.77 -17.03 -3.37
C TYR A 417 -2.16 -16.53 -3.81
N ALA A 418 -3.13 -16.41 -2.90
CA ALA A 418 -4.47 -15.89 -3.21
C ALA A 418 -4.51 -14.39 -3.60
N HIS A 419 -3.39 -13.67 -3.45
CA HIS A 419 -3.16 -12.28 -3.89
C HIS A 419 -2.04 -12.19 -4.95
N ASN A 420 -1.58 -13.31 -5.51
CA ASN A 420 -0.49 -13.39 -6.50
C ASN A 420 0.87 -12.82 -6.02
N VAL A 421 1.15 -12.88 -4.71
CA VAL A 421 2.40 -12.43 -4.08
C VAL A 421 3.35 -13.57 -3.68
N ALA A 422 2.91 -14.83 -3.78
CA ALA A 422 3.70 -16.00 -3.44
C ALA A 422 3.30 -17.21 -4.29
N ALA A 423 4.21 -18.19 -4.42
CA ALA A 423 3.92 -19.45 -5.10
C ALA A 423 2.74 -20.22 -4.44
N GLN A 424 2.05 -21.05 -5.23
CA GLN A 424 0.84 -21.77 -4.82
C GLN A 424 1.01 -22.53 -3.49
N GLY A 425 0.13 -22.23 -2.52
CA GLY A 425 0.15 -22.84 -1.18
C GLY A 425 1.10 -22.18 -0.18
N LYS A 426 1.85 -21.13 -0.56
CA LYS A 426 2.71 -20.35 0.33
C LYS A 426 2.03 -19.08 0.83
N TYR A 427 2.40 -18.71 2.05
CA TYR A 427 1.94 -17.52 2.75
C TYR A 427 3.15 -16.67 3.14
N ILE A 428 2.99 -15.35 3.12
CA ILE A 428 3.94 -14.36 3.58
C ILE A 428 3.28 -13.66 4.76
N ALA A 429 3.79 -13.88 5.97
CA ALA A 429 3.38 -13.19 7.17
C ALA A 429 4.51 -12.24 7.59
N ILE A 430 4.20 -10.96 7.82
CA ILE A 430 5.20 -9.93 8.10
C ILE A 430 4.87 -9.30 9.44
N ALA A 431 5.74 -9.52 10.43
CA ALA A 431 5.62 -9.00 11.78
C ALA A 431 6.42 -7.71 11.93
N SER A 432 5.85 -6.66 12.54
CA SER A 432 6.53 -5.36 12.72
C SER A 432 6.12 -4.62 13.99
N THR A 433 7.09 -3.95 14.61
CA THR A 433 6.89 -3.07 15.78
C THR A 433 7.96 -1.98 15.82
N THR A 434 7.74 -0.93 16.61
CA THR A 434 8.75 0.09 16.90
C THR A 434 9.78 -0.51 17.87
N VAL A 435 11.07 -0.27 17.66
CA VAL A 435 12.12 -0.83 18.53
C VAL A 435 12.15 -0.10 19.89
N GLU A 436 12.04 -0.85 20.98
CA GLU A 436 12.09 -0.35 22.36
C GLU A 436 13.33 -0.82 23.15
N THR A 437 14.08 -1.81 22.64
CA THR A 437 15.17 -2.49 23.35
C THR A 437 16.46 -2.62 22.49
N ALA A 438 17.50 -3.22 23.08
CA ALA A 438 18.73 -3.57 22.37
C ALA A 438 18.70 -4.96 21.69
N GLU A 439 17.59 -5.71 21.78
CA GLU A 439 17.44 -7.06 21.18
C GLU A 439 16.15 -7.15 20.34
N PRO A 440 16.06 -6.45 19.19
CA PRO A 440 14.77 -6.17 18.53
C PRO A 440 14.02 -7.41 18.03
N GLU A 441 14.71 -8.51 17.74
CA GLU A 441 14.08 -9.77 17.32
C GLU A 441 13.27 -10.44 18.45
N LYS A 442 13.64 -10.24 19.73
CA LYS A 442 12.86 -10.74 20.87
C LYS A 442 11.57 -9.95 21.08
N GLU A 443 11.56 -8.67 20.68
CA GLU A 443 10.37 -7.81 20.82
C GLU A 443 9.19 -8.28 19.98
N VAL A 444 9.44 -9.06 18.92
CA VAL A 444 8.41 -9.67 18.06
C VAL A 444 8.21 -11.16 18.29
N GLU A 445 8.85 -11.77 19.29
CA GLU A 445 8.69 -13.19 19.66
C GLU A 445 7.21 -13.58 19.88
N PRO A 446 6.36 -12.80 20.58
CA PRO A 446 4.92 -13.09 20.72
C PRO A 446 4.12 -13.07 19.41
N ALA A 447 4.65 -12.45 18.35
CA ALA A 447 4.09 -12.55 17.01
C ALA A 447 4.60 -13.80 16.28
N LEU A 448 5.89 -14.14 16.41
CA LEU A 448 6.50 -15.30 15.75
C LEU A 448 5.90 -16.63 16.26
N GLU A 449 5.61 -16.75 17.56
CA GLU A 449 4.95 -17.94 18.16
C GLU A 449 3.63 -18.31 17.45
N LEU A 450 2.88 -17.30 16.97
CA LEU A 450 1.60 -17.48 16.26
C LEU A 450 1.79 -18.09 14.87
N LEU A 451 2.97 -17.89 14.28
CA LEU A 451 3.30 -18.24 12.89
C LEU A 451 3.96 -19.61 12.74
N GLU A 452 4.51 -20.20 13.82
CA GLU A 452 5.30 -21.42 13.72
C GLU A 452 4.53 -22.65 13.20
N PRO A 453 5.16 -23.57 12.45
CA PRO A 453 6.54 -23.51 11.93
C PRO A 453 6.73 -22.52 10.75
N ILE A 454 7.84 -21.78 10.79
CA ILE A 454 8.21 -20.82 9.75
C ILE A 454 9.24 -21.49 8.80
N ASP A 455 9.02 -21.41 7.48
CA ASP A 455 9.92 -21.99 6.47
C ASP A 455 11.24 -21.20 6.35
N GLN A 456 11.16 -19.87 6.36
CA GLN A 456 12.30 -18.94 6.30
C GLN A 456 11.93 -17.59 6.93
N LYS A 457 12.92 -16.93 7.56
CA LYS A 457 12.81 -15.58 8.13
C LYS A 457 13.75 -14.61 7.40
N PHE A 458 13.31 -13.37 7.18
CA PHE A 458 14.15 -12.27 6.69
C PHE A 458 13.97 -11.06 7.62
N VAL A 459 15.04 -10.64 8.29
CA VAL A 459 15.00 -9.60 9.34
C VAL A 459 15.53 -8.28 8.81
N ALA A 460 14.71 -7.23 8.84
CA ALA A 460 15.09 -5.86 8.52
C ALA A 460 14.87 -4.94 9.73
N ILE A 461 15.79 -4.00 9.96
CA ILE A 461 15.61 -2.90 10.90
C ILE A 461 15.81 -1.60 10.13
N SER A 462 14.75 -0.80 10.00
CA SER A 462 14.78 0.52 9.33
C SER A 462 14.85 1.63 10.37
N ASP A 463 15.64 2.66 10.09
CA ASP A 463 15.59 3.93 10.81
C ASP A 463 14.37 4.74 10.34
N LEU A 464 13.61 5.30 11.30
CA LEU A 464 12.56 6.25 11.00
C LEU A 464 13.12 7.67 10.98
N TYR A 465 12.84 8.41 9.92
CA TYR A 465 13.18 9.82 9.76
C TYR A 465 11.91 10.68 9.63
N GLU A 466 11.99 11.92 10.06
CA GLU A 466 10.97 12.95 9.82
C GLU A 466 11.64 14.29 9.48
N PRO A 467 11.00 15.15 8.67
CA PRO A 467 11.55 16.44 8.29
C PRO A 467 11.69 17.39 9.49
N ILE A 468 12.75 18.21 9.48
CA ILE A 468 12.92 19.35 10.41
C ILE A 468 12.56 20.70 9.77
N ASP A 469 12.25 20.67 8.47
CA ASP A 469 11.85 21.80 7.61
C ASP A 469 10.49 21.46 7.01
N ASP A 470 9.49 22.33 7.16
CA ASP A 470 8.15 22.08 6.62
C ASP A 470 8.09 22.33 5.10
N GLY A 471 9.11 22.96 4.52
CA GLY A 471 9.19 23.31 3.11
C GLY A 471 8.54 24.64 2.75
N SER A 472 7.96 25.38 3.70
CA SER A 472 7.26 26.65 3.41
C SER A 472 8.22 27.72 2.85
N GLU A 473 9.40 27.88 3.46
CA GLU A 473 10.43 28.80 2.95
C GLU A 473 11.29 28.15 1.86
N SER A 474 11.77 26.92 2.08
CA SER A 474 12.73 26.25 1.19
C SER A 474 12.11 25.71 -0.10
N GLN A 475 10.80 25.49 -0.11
CA GLN A 475 10.04 24.73 -1.13
C GLN A 475 10.55 23.30 -1.37
N VAL A 476 11.23 22.72 -0.37
CA VAL A 476 11.61 21.30 -0.30
C VAL A 476 10.69 20.57 0.67
N PHE A 477 9.76 19.80 0.13
CA PHE A 477 8.70 19.13 0.89
C PHE A 477 9.03 17.65 1.05
N CYS A 478 9.54 17.28 2.22
CA CYS A 478 9.94 15.91 2.51
C CYS A 478 8.85 15.11 3.23
N SER A 479 8.79 13.81 2.94
CA SER A 479 7.92 12.83 3.61
C SER A 479 8.62 12.18 4.82
N CYS A 480 7.85 11.62 5.76
CA CYS A 480 8.42 10.85 6.88
C CYS A 480 8.95 9.47 6.41
N SER A 481 9.59 8.66 7.25
CA SER A 481 9.72 7.20 6.97
C SER A 481 8.38 6.48 7.15
N TYR A 482 8.21 5.30 6.53
CA TYR A 482 7.05 4.45 6.78
C TYR A 482 7.13 3.80 8.17
N ASP A 483 6.11 4.01 9.00
CA ASP A 483 6.02 3.46 10.36
C ASP A 483 5.74 1.94 10.42
N ALA A 484 5.68 1.39 11.64
CA ALA A 484 5.45 -0.03 11.90
C ALA A 484 4.01 -0.52 11.62
N THR A 485 3.05 0.37 11.38
CA THR A 485 1.64 -0.03 11.20
C THR A 485 1.44 -0.82 9.91
N THR A 486 0.53 -1.78 9.91
CA THR A 486 0.15 -2.56 8.71
C THR A 486 -1.05 -1.96 7.98
N HIS A 487 -1.21 -0.63 8.02
CA HIS A 487 -2.25 0.11 7.28
C HIS A 487 -1.75 1.48 6.82
N PHE A 488 -2.45 2.08 5.85
CA PHE A 488 -2.05 3.32 5.18
C PHE A 488 -2.50 4.64 5.84
N GLU A 489 -3.21 4.63 6.96
CA GLU A 489 -3.84 5.85 7.49
C GLU A 489 -2.81 6.93 7.91
N THR A 490 -1.72 6.56 8.57
CA THR A 490 -0.63 7.49 8.93
C THR A 490 0.09 8.02 7.68
N THR A 491 0.31 7.14 6.70
CA THR A 491 0.84 7.48 5.36
C THR A 491 -0.07 8.46 4.59
N CYS A 492 -1.39 8.35 4.74
CA CYS A 492 -2.36 9.24 4.09
C CYS A 492 -2.42 10.62 4.75
N ASN A 493 -2.24 10.70 6.08
CA ASN A 493 -2.11 11.97 6.78
C ASN A 493 -0.83 12.72 6.35
N ASP A 494 0.29 12.02 6.19
CA ASP A 494 1.54 12.57 5.65
C ASP A 494 1.36 13.11 4.22
N ILE A 495 0.68 12.38 3.31
CA ILE A 495 0.32 12.87 1.96
C ILE A 495 -0.53 14.15 2.01
N LYS A 496 -1.56 14.19 2.86
CA LYS A 496 -2.45 15.35 3.00
C LYS A 496 -1.71 16.58 3.55
N ASP A 497 -0.80 16.34 4.49
CA ASP A 497 0.00 17.40 5.11
C ASP A 497 1.01 17.98 4.12
N ILE A 498 1.76 17.13 3.40
CA ILE A 498 2.65 17.56 2.31
C ILE A 498 1.86 18.35 1.26
N TYR A 499 0.71 17.83 0.79
CA TYR A 499 -0.13 18.54 -0.17
C TYR A 499 -0.57 19.92 0.36
N LYS A 500 -0.98 20.00 1.64
CA LYS A 500 -1.38 21.26 2.27
C LYS A 500 -0.22 22.26 2.35
N ARG A 501 0.98 21.81 2.70
CA ARG A 501 2.20 22.64 2.74
C ARG A 501 2.60 23.13 1.34
N MET A 502 2.43 22.31 0.31
CA MET A 502 2.71 22.67 -1.08
C MET A 502 1.68 23.62 -1.73
N ALA A 503 0.40 23.40 -1.47
CA ALA A 503 -0.71 24.10 -2.13
C ALA A 503 -1.24 25.32 -1.34
N GLY A 504 -0.90 25.44 -0.06
CA GLY A 504 -1.43 26.45 0.86
C GLY A 504 -2.88 26.20 1.32
N SER A 505 -3.51 25.12 0.87
CA SER A 505 -4.89 24.75 1.19
C SER A 505 -5.03 23.24 1.42
N ALA A 506 -6.03 22.84 2.21
CA ALA A 506 -6.25 21.43 2.50
C ALA A 506 -6.67 20.64 1.24
N PHE A 507 -6.35 19.34 1.22
CA PHE A 507 -6.80 18.44 0.14
C PHE A 507 -8.33 18.27 0.18
N ASP A 508 -9.02 18.90 -0.77
CA ASP A 508 -10.49 18.95 -0.87
C ASP A 508 -11.03 17.89 -1.86
N PHE A 509 -11.65 16.84 -1.32
CA PHE A 509 -12.24 15.74 -2.09
C PHE A 509 -13.52 16.11 -2.87
N GLU A 510 -14.14 17.27 -2.64
CA GLU A 510 -15.39 17.67 -3.30
C GLU A 510 -15.14 18.66 -4.44
N ASN A 511 -14.37 19.73 -4.19
CA ASN A 511 -14.01 20.67 -5.26
C ASN A 511 -13.18 20.01 -6.37
N MET A 512 -12.42 18.95 -6.04
CA MET A 512 -11.68 18.17 -7.04
C MET A 512 -12.57 17.30 -7.94
N LYS A 513 -13.73 16.83 -7.47
CA LYS A 513 -14.71 16.13 -8.33
C LYS A 513 -15.26 17.05 -9.42
N ARG A 514 -15.63 18.29 -9.06
CA ARG A 514 -16.22 19.26 -10.00
C ARG A 514 -15.31 19.52 -11.20
N LYS A 515 -14.01 19.75 -10.94
CA LYS A 515 -13.00 19.95 -12.00
C LYS A 515 -12.86 18.78 -12.97
N GLN A 516 -13.19 17.56 -12.56
CA GLN A 516 -13.07 16.39 -13.45
C GLN A 516 -14.07 16.46 -14.60
N ASN A 517 -15.31 16.89 -14.32
CA ASN A 517 -16.36 17.14 -15.31
C ASN A 517 -16.02 18.35 -16.21
N ASP A 518 -15.36 19.38 -15.67
CA ASP A 518 -14.96 20.57 -16.44
C ASP A 518 -13.81 20.28 -17.43
N VAL A 519 -12.93 19.31 -17.12
CA VAL A 519 -11.76 18.95 -17.94
C VAL A 519 -12.10 17.88 -18.99
N PHE A 520 -12.89 16.88 -18.62
CA PHE A 520 -13.47 15.91 -19.55
C PHE A 520 -14.91 16.31 -19.82
N GLY A 521 -15.11 17.26 -20.74
CA GLY A 521 -16.41 17.86 -21.01
C GLY A 521 -17.48 16.88 -21.46
N GLU A 522 -18.20 16.30 -20.50
CA GLU A 522 -19.52 15.70 -20.71
C GLU A 522 -20.51 16.84 -21.02
N ALA A 523 -20.64 17.16 -22.30
CA ALA A 523 -21.71 18.04 -22.77
C ALA A 523 -23.06 17.32 -22.64
N ASP A 524 -23.98 17.89 -21.85
CA ASP A 524 -25.31 17.31 -21.57
C ASP A 524 -26.06 16.88 -22.85
N GLN A 525 -26.41 15.59 -22.95
CA GLN A 525 -27.42 15.01 -23.86
C GLN A 525 -28.13 13.82 -23.22
#